data_AF-A0A6I3JBG5-F1
#
_entry.id   AF-A0A6I3JBG5-F1
#
_cell.length_a   1.000
_cell.length_b   1.000
_cell.length_c   1.000
_cell.angle_alpha   90.00
_cell.angle_beta   90.00
_cell.angle_gamma   90.00
#
_symmetry.space_group_name_H-M   'P 1'
#
loop_
_entity.id
_entity.type
_entity.pdbx_description
1 polymer ?
#
loop_
_entity_poly.entity_id
_entity_poly.type
_entity_poly.pdbx_seq_one_letter_code
_entity_poly.pdbx_strand_id
1 'polypeptide(L)'
;MCFSMSADVIAGVALLPVAAVCLREVRTPRELPFASLPLIFALHQLTEALVWHGAGDYVSAGVQHAAAMVYVLVAFPLLPFLVPLAVLLLEPQGLRQRVAPFVVLGAVVAAYLLYAVLDGPLLVREEPHALVYDVDLTFGPMWAVLYIVAVIGPSVLSGYPSIVAFGLLNLVGLTVVAIVYVQAFASLWCVWAALTSSLIAVHMVLRRRLPDFHRLEGRALAPA
;
A
#
# COMPACT_ATOMS: atom_id res chain seq x y z
N MET A 1 9.35 -16.34 -1.92
CA MET A 1 8.86 -17.50 -1.16
C MET A 1 7.66 -17.14 -0.27
N CYS A 2 6.76 -16.22 -0.63
CA CYS A 2 5.57 -15.86 0.17
C CYS A 2 4.35 -16.74 -0.11
N PHE A 3 4.57 -18.05 -0.22
CA PHE A 3 3.53 -19.03 -0.52
C PHE A 3 3.00 -19.73 0.74
N SER A 4 3.36 -19.21 1.91
CA SER A 4 3.11 -19.86 3.18
C SER A 4 3.01 -18.82 4.29
N MET A 5 2.22 -19.14 5.31
CA MET A 5 2.15 -18.40 6.58
C MET A 5 3.54 -17.95 7.06
N SER A 6 4.53 -18.84 7.05
CA SER A 6 5.88 -18.54 7.54
C SER A 6 6.53 -17.39 6.79
N ALA A 7 6.28 -17.27 5.50
CA ALA A 7 6.89 -16.24 4.69
C ALA A 7 6.19 -14.89 4.82
N ASP A 8 4.87 -14.88 5.03
CA ASP A 8 4.13 -13.66 5.39
C ASP A 8 4.59 -13.13 6.75
N VAL A 9 4.84 -14.03 7.72
CA VAL A 9 5.45 -13.67 9.00
C VAL A 9 6.85 -13.08 8.80
N ILE A 10 7.71 -13.74 8.01
CA ILE A 10 9.08 -13.25 7.76
C ILE A 10 9.04 -11.87 7.09
N ALA A 11 8.21 -11.69 6.06
CA ALA A 11 8.09 -10.42 5.35
C ALA A 11 7.57 -9.31 6.27
N GLY A 12 6.50 -9.59 7.02
CA GLY A 12 5.93 -8.65 7.98
C GLY A 12 6.93 -8.22 9.05
N VAL A 13 7.61 -9.17 9.70
CA VAL A 13 8.63 -8.89 10.72
C VAL A 13 9.81 -8.13 10.15
N ALA A 14 10.28 -8.48 8.94
CA ALA A 14 11.40 -7.81 8.28
C ALA A 14 11.09 -6.34 7.91
N LEU A 15 9.82 -5.99 7.70
CA LEU A 15 9.39 -4.63 7.41
C LEU A 15 9.25 -3.74 8.66
N LEU A 16 9.08 -4.30 9.86
CA LEU A 16 8.92 -3.53 11.10
C LEU A 16 10.09 -2.56 11.40
N PRO A 17 11.38 -2.95 11.24
CA PRO A 17 12.49 -2.01 11.41
C PRO A 17 12.45 -0.85 10.42
N VAL A 18 12.08 -1.13 9.16
CA VAL A 18 11.96 -0.12 8.10
C VAL A 18 10.85 0.88 8.45
N ALA A 19 9.70 0.37 8.92
CA ALA A 19 8.60 1.18 9.42
C ALA A 19 9.01 2.05 10.62
N ALA A 20 9.74 1.48 11.58
CA ALA A 20 10.23 2.20 12.75
C ALA A 20 11.18 3.35 12.35
N VAL A 21 12.07 3.13 11.38
CA VAL A 21 12.94 4.18 10.83
C VAL A 21 12.11 5.27 10.16
N CYS A 22 11.16 4.92 9.28
CA CYS A 22 10.32 5.90 8.59
C CYS A 22 9.55 6.79 9.58
N LEU A 23 8.93 6.17 10.60
CA LEU A 23 8.14 6.90 11.60
C LEU A 23 9.00 7.77 12.53
N ARG A 24 10.23 7.35 12.86
CA ARG A 24 11.18 8.16 13.65
C ARG A 24 11.65 9.41 12.91
N GLU A 25 11.64 9.38 11.59
CA GLU A 25 12.07 10.50 10.76
C GLU A 25 10.94 11.51 10.47
N VAL A 26 9.70 11.23 10.90
CA VAL A 26 8.56 12.16 10.80
C VAL A 26 8.83 13.40 11.66
N ARG A 27 8.75 14.58 11.03
CA ARG A 27 8.88 15.88 11.72
C ARG A 27 7.62 16.71 11.65
N THR A 28 6.77 16.46 10.65
CA THR A 28 5.49 17.15 10.52
C THR A 28 4.34 16.15 10.40
N PRO A 29 3.13 16.48 10.88
CA PRO A 29 1.98 15.57 10.79
C PRO A 29 1.58 15.22 9.35
N ARG A 30 2.01 16.02 8.37
CA ARG A 30 1.76 15.79 6.94
C ARG A 30 2.57 14.62 6.37
N GLU A 31 3.71 14.28 6.99
CA GLU A 31 4.57 13.17 6.56
C GLU A 31 4.08 11.82 7.09
N LEU A 32 3.27 11.84 8.16
CA LEU A 32 2.83 10.64 8.87
C LEU A 32 2.12 9.62 7.96
N PRO A 33 1.16 10.01 7.09
CA PRO A 33 0.45 9.05 6.25
C PRO A 33 1.35 8.32 5.24
N PHE A 34 2.42 8.97 4.77
CA PHE A 34 3.37 8.34 3.87
C PHE A 34 4.39 7.49 4.63
N ALA A 35 4.87 7.98 5.78
CA ALA A 35 5.81 7.28 6.64
C ALA A 35 5.20 6.02 7.30
N SER A 36 3.86 5.94 7.42
CA SER A 36 3.16 4.78 7.97
C SER A 36 2.93 3.66 6.95
N LEU A 37 3.12 3.90 5.64
CA LEU A 37 2.90 2.87 4.61
C LEU A 37 3.69 1.56 4.87
N PRO A 38 4.99 1.60 5.24
CA PRO A 38 5.72 0.37 5.56
C PRO A 38 5.15 -0.37 6.78
N LEU A 39 4.63 0.36 7.77
CA LEU A 39 3.98 -0.27 8.92
C LEU A 39 2.68 -0.95 8.51
N ILE A 40 1.89 -0.30 7.65
CA ILE A 40 0.64 -0.85 7.12
C ILE A 40 0.93 -2.12 6.33
N PHE A 41 1.93 -2.11 5.44
CA PHE A 41 2.35 -3.31 4.70
C PHE A 41 2.86 -4.42 5.63
N ALA A 42 3.63 -4.07 6.66
CA ALA A 42 4.09 -5.06 7.65
C ALA A 42 2.91 -5.73 8.36
N LEU A 43 1.97 -4.93 8.87
CA LEU A 43 0.77 -5.44 9.55
C LEU A 43 -0.12 -6.22 8.59
N HIS A 44 -0.25 -5.78 7.33
CA HIS A 44 -1.02 -6.47 6.32
C HIS A 44 -0.50 -7.90 6.07
N GLN A 45 0.82 -8.09 5.94
CA GLN A 45 1.38 -9.44 5.81
C GLN A 45 1.23 -10.26 7.09
N LEU A 46 1.40 -9.66 8.26
CA LEU A 46 1.16 -10.38 9.52
C LEU A 46 -0.30 -10.81 9.67
N THR A 47 -1.26 -10.01 9.16
CA THR A 47 -2.68 -10.41 9.15
C THR A 47 -2.96 -11.52 8.15
N GLU A 48 -2.33 -11.52 6.97
CA GLU A 48 -2.46 -12.59 5.97
C GLU A 48 -1.97 -13.95 6.50
N ALA A 49 -0.89 -13.94 7.29
CA ALA A 49 -0.38 -15.13 7.96
C ALA A 49 -1.44 -15.86 8.81
N LEU A 50 -2.40 -15.12 9.38
CA LEU A 50 -3.48 -15.66 10.20
C LEU A 50 -4.66 -16.18 9.37
N VAL A 51 -4.68 -15.97 8.05
CA VAL A 51 -5.77 -16.39 7.16
C VAL A 51 -5.49 -17.76 6.52
N TRP A 52 -4.22 -18.15 6.39
CA TRP A 52 -3.83 -19.45 5.85
C TRP A 52 -4.46 -20.61 6.60
N HIS A 53 -4.80 -21.71 5.91
CA HIS A 53 -5.43 -22.88 6.55
C HIS A 53 -4.61 -23.43 7.74
N GLY A 54 -3.27 -23.43 7.63
CA GLY A 54 -2.38 -23.82 8.72
C GLY A 54 -2.49 -22.97 9.99
N ALA A 55 -3.14 -21.79 9.92
CA ALA A 55 -3.42 -20.96 11.10
C ALA A 55 -4.50 -21.59 11.98
N GLY A 56 -5.36 -22.45 11.42
CA GLY A 56 -6.43 -23.12 12.15
C GLY A 56 -5.96 -24.03 13.27
N ASP A 57 -4.72 -24.49 13.22
CA ASP A 57 -4.11 -25.25 14.32
C ASP A 57 -3.77 -24.37 15.53
N TYR A 58 -3.71 -23.04 15.35
CA TYR A 58 -3.27 -22.08 16.36
C TYR A 58 -4.35 -21.07 16.76
N VAL A 59 -5.32 -20.78 15.88
CA VAL A 59 -6.35 -19.75 16.10
C VAL A 59 -7.75 -20.27 15.72
N SER A 60 -8.78 -19.73 16.38
CA SER A 60 -10.16 -20.10 16.08
C SER A 60 -10.61 -19.63 14.70
N ALA A 61 -11.63 -20.27 14.14
CA ALA A 61 -12.24 -19.87 12.86
C ALA A 61 -12.73 -18.40 12.88
N GLY A 62 -13.20 -17.92 14.04
CA GLY A 62 -13.60 -16.51 14.21
C GLY A 62 -12.42 -15.54 14.08
N VAL A 63 -11.23 -15.92 14.56
CA VAL A 63 -10.01 -15.11 14.41
C VAL A 63 -9.53 -15.11 12.96
N GLN A 64 -9.56 -16.24 12.26
CA GLN A 64 -9.20 -16.30 10.83
C GLN A 64 -10.13 -15.42 9.99
N HIS A 65 -11.45 -15.50 10.25
CA HIS A 65 -12.42 -14.67 9.55
C HIS A 65 -12.22 -13.17 9.84
N ALA A 66 -11.96 -12.81 11.11
CA ALA A 66 -11.63 -11.44 11.47
C ALA A 66 -10.32 -10.95 10.82
N ALA A 67 -9.30 -11.81 10.74
CA ALA A 67 -8.05 -11.49 10.05
C ALA A 67 -8.25 -11.27 8.55
N ALA A 68 -9.07 -12.10 7.90
CA ALA A 68 -9.42 -11.95 6.50
C ALA A 68 -10.21 -10.65 6.24
N MET A 69 -11.15 -10.31 7.13
CA MET A 69 -11.86 -9.03 7.09
C MET A 69 -10.91 -7.83 7.23
N VAL A 70 -10.00 -7.86 8.21
CA VAL A 70 -9.01 -6.80 8.40
C VAL A 70 -8.10 -6.68 7.18
N TYR A 71 -7.62 -7.81 6.64
CA TYR A 71 -6.80 -7.83 5.44
C TYR A 71 -7.50 -7.13 4.27
N VAL A 72 -8.74 -7.52 3.96
CA VAL A 72 -9.51 -6.93 2.86
C VAL A 72 -9.83 -5.46 3.11
N LEU A 73 -10.18 -5.05 4.35
CA LEU A 73 -10.41 -3.64 4.69
C LEU A 73 -9.14 -2.77 4.57
N VAL A 74 -7.95 -3.34 4.77
CA VAL A 74 -6.70 -2.64 4.50
C VAL A 74 -6.45 -2.54 3.01
N ALA A 75 -6.60 -3.64 2.26
CA ALA A 75 -6.30 -3.68 0.84
C ALA A 75 -7.27 -2.85 -0.01
N PHE A 76 -8.57 -2.94 0.28
CA PHE A 76 -9.61 -2.47 -0.62
C PHE A 76 -9.96 -1.00 -0.38
N PRO A 77 -10.47 -0.57 0.79
CA PRO A 77 -10.81 0.84 1.00
C PRO A 77 -9.66 1.69 1.54
N LEU A 78 -8.79 1.17 2.42
CA LEU A 78 -7.79 2.02 3.07
C LEU A 78 -6.71 2.51 2.09
N LEU A 79 -6.10 1.61 1.29
CA LEU A 79 -5.03 1.98 0.37
C LEU A 79 -5.41 3.02 -0.71
N PRO A 80 -6.52 2.89 -1.46
CA PRO A 80 -6.86 3.85 -2.51
C PRO A 80 -7.24 5.21 -1.97
N PHE A 81 -7.61 5.32 -0.69
CA PHE A 81 -7.77 6.60 -0.03
C PHE A 81 -6.45 7.14 0.52
N LEU A 82 -5.71 6.30 1.26
CA LEU A 82 -4.52 6.71 2.01
C LEU A 82 -3.35 7.11 1.12
N VAL A 83 -3.07 6.36 0.05
CA VAL A 83 -1.91 6.62 -0.83
C VAL A 83 -2.02 7.98 -1.53
N PRO A 84 -3.11 8.32 -2.27
CA PRO A 84 -3.21 9.64 -2.89
C PRO A 84 -3.25 10.77 -1.85
N LEU A 85 -3.86 10.55 -0.68
CA LEU A 85 -3.86 11.53 0.42
C LEU A 85 -2.44 11.78 0.95
N ALA A 86 -1.66 10.71 1.16
CA ALA A 86 -0.28 10.79 1.61
C ALA A 86 0.59 11.57 0.62
N VAL A 87 0.43 11.33 -0.68
CA VAL A 87 1.13 12.11 -1.72
C VAL A 87 0.69 13.58 -1.71
N LEU A 88 -0.61 13.86 -1.67
CA LEU A 88 -1.15 15.23 -1.64
C LEU A 88 -0.58 16.05 -0.46
N LEU A 89 -0.49 15.44 0.72
CA LEU A 89 0.00 16.10 1.94
C LEU A 89 1.49 16.42 1.88
N LEU A 90 2.28 15.61 1.16
CA LEU A 90 3.70 15.82 0.90
C LEU A 90 3.98 16.86 -0.19
N GLU A 91 3.06 17.07 -1.13
CA GLU A 91 3.26 18.01 -2.23
C GLU A 91 3.26 19.50 -1.78
N PRO A 92 4.12 20.35 -2.38
CA PRO A 92 4.03 21.80 -2.25
C PRO A 92 2.67 22.34 -2.71
N GLN A 93 2.28 23.49 -2.14
CA GLN A 93 0.97 24.11 -2.37
C GLN A 93 0.60 24.25 -3.86
N GLY A 94 1.55 24.59 -4.74
CA GLY A 94 1.31 24.74 -6.17
C GLY A 94 1.08 23.45 -6.95
N LEU A 95 1.56 22.30 -6.45
CA LEU A 95 1.41 20.99 -7.13
C LEU A 95 0.21 20.18 -6.60
N ARG A 96 -0.34 20.57 -5.44
CA ARG A 96 -1.51 19.92 -4.83
C ARG A 96 -2.72 19.86 -5.75
N GLN A 97 -2.96 20.89 -6.56
CA GLN A 97 -4.08 20.93 -7.48
C GLN A 97 -4.01 19.84 -8.56
N ARG A 98 -2.80 19.37 -8.90
CA ARG A 98 -2.60 18.27 -9.85
C ARG A 98 -2.94 16.91 -9.25
N VAL A 99 -2.73 16.76 -7.93
CA VAL A 99 -2.92 15.50 -7.19
C VAL A 99 -4.32 15.38 -6.59
N ALA A 100 -4.97 16.51 -6.27
CA ALA A 100 -6.28 16.54 -5.61
C ALA A 100 -7.38 15.70 -6.32
N PRO A 101 -7.50 15.67 -7.66
CA PRO A 101 -8.47 14.83 -8.34
C PRO A 101 -8.32 13.34 -8.01
N PHE A 102 -7.10 12.85 -7.81
CA PHE A 102 -6.83 11.46 -7.45
C PHE A 102 -7.25 11.12 -6.03
N VAL A 103 -7.22 12.09 -5.11
CA VAL A 103 -7.75 11.91 -3.75
C VAL A 103 -9.27 11.76 -3.79
N VAL A 104 -9.96 12.56 -4.61
CA VAL A 104 -11.41 12.44 -4.80
C VAL A 104 -11.76 11.09 -5.43
N LEU A 105 -11.05 10.70 -6.50
CA LEU A 105 -11.22 9.40 -7.14
C LEU A 105 -10.98 8.26 -6.15
N GLY A 106 -9.88 8.32 -5.40
CA GLY A 106 -9.51 7.34 -4.39
C GLY A 106 -10.55 7.23 -3.27
N ALA A 107 -11.13 8.34 -2.83
CA ALA A 107 -12.21 8.35 -1.85
C ALA A 107 -13.50 7.70 -2.39
N VAL A 108 -13.87 7.95 -3.66
CA VAL A 108 -15.03 7.32 -4.30
C VAL A 108 -14.82 5.80 -4.43
N VAL A 109 -13.65 5.39 -4.92
CA VAL A 109 -13.28 3.97 -5.02
C VAL A 109 -13.27 3.32 -3.64
N ALA A 110 -12.67 3.97 -2.64
CA ALA A 110 -12.63 3.46 -1.28
C ALA A 110 -14.03 3.29 -0.67
N ALA A 111 -14.93 4.26 -0.87
CA ALA A 111 -16.30 4.19 -0.36
C ALA A 111 -17.08 3.04 -1.00
N TYR A 112 -16.96 2.85 -2.31
CA TYR A 112 -17.61 1.74 -3.01
C TYR A 112 -17.05 0.38 -2.56
N LEU A 113 -15.72 0.25 -2.50
CA LEU A 113 -15.10 -1.00 -2.08
C LEU A 113 -15.39 -1.31 -0.60
N LEU A 114 -15.47 -0.31 0.27
CA LEU A 114 -15.91 -0.49 1.65
C LEU A 114 -17.35 -1.01 1.70
N TYR A 115 -18.25 -0.41 0.92
CA TYR A 115 -19.63 -0.89 0.81
C TYR A 115 -19.68 -2.34 0.34
N ALA A 116 -18.94 -2.68 -0.72
CA ALA A 116 -18.91 -4.05 -1.25
C ALA A 116 -18.36 -5.08 -0.23
N VAL A 117 -17.37 -4.71 0.57
CA VAL A 117 -16.81 -5.58 1.62
C VAL A 117 -17.81 -5.80 2.77
N LEU A 118 -18.64 -4.79 3.09
CA LEU A 118 -19.62 -4.88 4.17
C LEU A 118 -20.92 -5.56 3.75
N ASP A 119 -21.30 -5.46 2.47
CA ASP A 119 -22.54 -6.01 1.90
C ASP A 119 -22.33 -7.42 1.30
N GLY A 120 -21.15 -7.66 0.70
CA GLY A 120 -20.83 -8.89 -0.02
C GLY A 120 -20.36 -10.04 0.88
N PRO A 121 -20.60 -11.31 0.47
CA PRO A 121 -20.04 -12.45 1.18
C PRO A 121 -18.51 -12.49 0.96
N LEU A 122 -17.73 -12.34 2.03
CA LEU A 122 -16.29 -12.56 1.94
C LEU A 122 -16.00 -14.05 1.77
N LEU A 123 -15.59 -14.44 0.56
CA LEU A 123 -15.11 -15.78 0.26
C LEU A 123 -13.59 -15.76 0.20
N VAL A 124 -12.97 -16.57 1.06
CA VAL A 124 -11.53 -16.82 1.04
C VAL A 124 -11.29 -18.17 0.41
N ARG A 125 -10.55 -18.21 -0.70
CA ARG A 125 -10.14 -19.45 -1.36
C ARG A 125 -8.62 -19.55 -1.31
N GLU A 126 -8.14 -20.68 -0.79
CA GLU A 126 -6.73 -21.01 -0.86
C GLU A 126 -6.44 -21.64 -2.23
N GLU A 127 -5.82 -20.86 -3.11
CA GLU A 127 -5.22 -21.37 -4.34
C GLU A 127 -3.81 -21.88 -4.02
N PRO A 128 -3.21 -22.74 -4.87
CA PRO A 128 -1.96 -23.42 -4.56
C PRO A 128 -0.84 -22.51 -4.04
N HIS A 129 -0.84 -21.23 -4.43
CA HIS A 129 0.26 -20.29 -4.20
C HIS A 129 -0.26 -18.88 -3.76
N ALA A 130 -1.55 -18.74 -3.42
CA ALA A 130 -2.13 -17.45 -3.00
C ALA A 130 -3.46 -17.63 -2.28
N LEU A 131 -3.79 -16.70 -1.39
CA LEU A 131 -5.14 -16.53 -0.89
C LEU A 131 -5.90 -15.58 -1.81
N VAL A 132 -7.02 -16.06 -2.35
CA VAL A 132 -7.93 -15.26 -3.19
C VAL A 132 -9.11 -14.81 -2.35
N TYR A 133 -9.30 -13.50 -2.29
CA TYR A 133 -10.40 -12.84 -1.59
C TYR A 133 -11.42 -12.35 -2.61
N ASP A 134 -12.63 -12.91 -2.56
CA ASP A 134 -13.73 -12.52 -3.43
C ASP A 134 -14.82 -11.83 -2.58
N VAL A 135 -15.32 -10.71 -3.09
CA VAL A 135 -16.37 -9.89 -2.48
C VAL A 135 -17.49 -9.55 -3.48
N ASP A 136 -17.58 -10.32 -4.58
CA ASP A 136 -18.63 -10.23 -5.61
C ASP A 136 -18.81 -8.81 -6.18
N LEU A 137 -17.72 -8.23 -6.68
CA LEU A 137 -17.72 -6.86 -7.20
C LEU A 137 -18.47 -6.76 -8.53
N THR A 138 -19.54 -5.97 -8.53
CA THR A 138 -20.18 -5.55 -9.78
C THR A 138 -19.22 -4.64 -10.56
N PHE A 139 -18.97 -4.95 -11.83
CA PHE A 139 -17.98 -4.25 -12.68
C PHE A 139 -16.53 -4.29 -12.14
N GLY A 140 -16.10 -5.40 -11.54
CA GLY A 140 -14.76 -5.59 -10.98
C GLY A 140 -13.59 -5.02 -11.80
N PRO A 141 -13.48 -5.28 -13.13
CA PRO A 141 -12.38 -4.74 -13.95
C PRO A 141 -12.33 -3.21 -14.01
N MET A 142 -13.50 -2.55 -14.04
CA MET A 142 -13.57 -1.09 -14.05
C MET A 142 -13.05 -0.52 -12.73
N TRP A 143 -13.51 -1.06 -11.60
CA TRP A 143 -13.07 -0.62 -10.27
C TRP A 143 -11.57 -0.88 -10.03
N ALA A 144 -11.04 -1.99 -10.54
CA ALA A 144 -9.61 -2.27 -10.52
C ALA A 144 -8.82 -1.19 -11.27
N VAL A 145 -9.24 -0.80 -12.48
CA VAL A 145 -8.58 0.28 -13.24
C VAL A 145 -8.65 1.60 -12.49
N LEU A 146 -9.82 1.97 -11.96
CA LEU A 146 -9.98 3.21 -11.19
C LEU A 146 -9.10 3.23 -9.93
N TYR A 147 -9.00 2.10 -9.23
CA TYR A 147 -8.10 1.90 -8.09
C TYR A 147 -6.65 2.15 -8.49
N ILE A 148 -6.18 1.52 -9.56
CA ILE A 148 -4.81 1.65 -10.06
C ILE A 148 -4.50 3.10 -10.39
N VAL A 149 -5.40 3.78 -11.10
CA VAL A 149 -5.25 5.20 -11.44
C VAL A 149 -5.21 6.07 -10.19
N ALA A 150 -6.06 5.80 -9.19
CA ALA A 150 -6.09 6.55 -7.94
C ALA A 150 -4.81 6.40 -7.12
N VAL A 151 -4.21 5.20 -7.09
CA VAL A 151 -3.03 4.89 -6.28
C VAL A 151 -1.73 5.31 -6.98
N ILE A 152 -1.59 5.04 -8.29
CA ILE A 152 -0.34 5.27 -9.03
C ILE A 152 -0.28 6.68 -9.64
N GLY A 153 -1.41 7.17 -10.16
CA GLY A 153 -1.52 8.51 -10.76
C GLY A 153 -0.91 9.65 -9.93
N PRO A 154 -1.23 9.79 -8.62
CA PRO A 154 -0.68 10.87 -7.80
C PRO A 154 0.85 10.77 -7.69
N SER A 155 1.40 9.56 -7.58
CA SER A 155 2.83 9.35 -7.43
C SER A 155 3.61 9.68 -8.70
N VAL A 156 3.08 9.33 -9.88
CA VAL A 156 3.72 9.63 -11.18
C VAL A 156 3.69 11.13 -11.51
N LEU A 157 2.68 11.85 -11.02
CA LEU A 157 2.53 13.30 -11.21
C LEU A 157 3.16 14.14 -10.10
N SER A 158 3.80 13.50 -9.12
CA SER A 158 4.47 14.15 -7.99
C SER A 158 5.65 15.01 -8.44
N GLY A 159 5.88 16.13 -7.75
CA GLY A 159 7.07 16.96 -7.96
C GLY A 159 8.37 16.34 -7.43
N TYR A 160 8.31 15.23 -6.69
CA TYR A 160 9.47 14.61 -6.05
C TYR A 160 9.92 13.36 -6.82
N PRO A 161 11.16 13.32 -7.34
CA PRO A 161 11.67 12.18 -8.11
C PRO A 161 11.59 10.83 -7.38
N SER A 162 11.69 10.84 -6.05
CA SER A 162 11.58 9.63 -5.21
C SER A 162 10.14 9.12 -5.11
N ILE A 163 9.14 10.01 -5.08
CA ILE A 163 7.72 9.62 -5.11
C ILE A 163 7.34 9.15 -6.53
N VAL A 164 7.89 9.78 -7.57
CA VAL A 164 7.75 9.30 -8.95
C VAL A 164 8.37 7.92 -9.11
N ALA A 165 9.58 7.69 -8.58
CA ALA A 165 10.21 6.37 -8.58
C ALA A 165 9.34 5.34 -7.85
N PHE A 166 8.71 5.69 -6.72
CA PHE A 166 7.75 4.82 -6.03
C PHE A 166 6.55 4.49 -6.92
N GLY A 167 5.96 5.48 -7.60
CA GLY A 167 4.84 5.26 -8.52
C GLY A 167 5.21 4.40 -9.72
N LEU A 168 6.34 4.68 -10.37
CA LEU A 168 6.84 3.93 -11.52
C LEU A 168 7.22 2.51 -11.16
N LEU A 169 7.84 2.30 -9.99
CA LEU A 169 8.02 0.99 -9.42
C LEU A 169 6.62 0.35 -9.38
N ASN A 170 5.64 0.91 -8.66
CA ASN A 170 4.32 0.25 -8.49
C ASN A 170 3.64 -0.10 -9.81
N LEU A 171 3.80 0.75 -10.82
CA LEU A 171 3.30 0.48 -12.18
C LEU A 171 4.01 -0.70 -12.85
N VAL A 172 5.33 -0.79 -12.74
CA VAL A 172 6.10 -1.93 -13.26
C VAL A 172 5.71 -3.21 -12.53
N GLY A 173 5.60 -3.17 -11.20
CA GLY A 173 5.19 -4.32 -10.40
C GLY A 173 3.82 -4.85 -10.83
N LEU A 174 2.84 -3.95 -10.96
CA LEU A 174 1.51 -4.26 -11.44
C LEU A 174 1.51 -4.80 -12.87
N THR A 175 2.29 -4.22 -13.77
CA THR A 175 2.38 -4.64 -15.17
C THR A 175 3.00 -6.03 -15.29
N VAL A 176 4.07 -6.30 -14.55
CA VAL A 176 4.69 -7.63 -14.47
C VAL A 176 3.66 -8.63 -13.96
N VAL A 177 2.94 -8.31 -12.89
CA VAL A 177 1.87 -9.16 -12.35
C VAL A 177 0.79 -9.45 -13.40
N ALA A 178 0.31 -8.43 -14.11
CA ALA A 178 -0.75 -8.56 -15.11
C ALA A 178 -0.33 -9.39 -16.32
N ILE A 179 0.93 -9.27 -16.77
CA ILE A 179 1.45 -10.02 -17.93
C ILE A 179 1.79 -11.45 -17.56
N VAL A 180 2.43 -11.61 -16.40
CA VAL A 180 3.12 -12.85 -16.10
C VAL A 180 2.09 -13.92 -15.70
N TYR A 181 0.96 -13.61 -15.07
CA TYR A 181 -0.07 -14.62 -14.68
C TYR A 181 0.55 -15.86 -13.99
N VAL A 182 1.74 -15.72 -13.39
CA VAL A 182 2.49 -16.85 -12.84
C VAL A 182 2.01 -17.09 -11.43
N GLN A 183 2.03 -18.36 -11.09
CA GLN A 183 1.96 -18.99 -9.77
C GLN A 183 2.86 -18.34 -8.69
N ALA A 184 3.55 -17.21 -8.95
CA ALA A 184 4.51 -16.55 -8.07
C ALA A 184 4.07 -15.18 -7.52
N PHE A 185 2.78 -14.84 -7.66
CA PHE A 185 2.15 -13.56 -7.29
C PHE A 185 2.60 -13.02 -5.92
N ALA A 186 2.51 -13.83 -4.86
CA ALA A 186 2.85 -13.40 -3.51
C ALA A 186 4.36 -13.18 -3.30
N SER A 187 5.22 -13.95 -3.97
CA SER A 187 6.68 -13.79 -3.85
C SER A 187 7.19 -12.48 -4.45
N LEU A 188 6.57 -12.05 -5.57
CA LEU A 188 6.83 -10.75 -6.17
C LEU A 188 6.34 -9.65 -5.24
N TRP A 189 5.17 -9.80 -4.62
CA TRP A 189 4.59 -8.83 -3.69
C TRP A 189 5.44 -8.59 -2.43
N CYS A 190 6.06 -9.61 -1.86
CA CYS A 190 6.96 -9.42 -0.72
C CYS A 190 8.24 -8.67 -1.08
N VAL A 191 8.87 -9.05 -2.20
CA VAL A 191 10.03 -8.31 -2.73
C VAL A 191 9.62 -6.88 -3.08
N TRP A 192 8.41 -6.72 -3.61
CA TRP A 192 7.78 -5.45 -3.92
C TRP A 192 7.66 -4.54 -2.69
N ALA A 193 7.01 -5.04 -1.64
CA ALA A 193 6.80 -4.35 -0.38
C ALA A 193 8.14 -3.97 0.29
N ALA A 194 9.15 -4.83 0.19
CA ALA A 194 10.49 -4.53 0.68
C ALA A 194 11.16 -3.40 -0.12
N LEU A 195 11.09 -3.43 -1.46
CA LEU A 195 11.66 -2.40 -2.32
C LEU A 195 10.96 -1.05 -2.14
N THR A 196 9.62 -1.03 -2.13
CA THR A 196 8.85 0.20 -1.93
C THR A 196 9.08 0.77 -0.54
N SER A 197 9.10 -0.06 0.51
CA SER A 197 9.37 0.38 1.88
C SER A 197 10.79 0.90 2.05
N SER A 198 11.78 0.28 1.40
CA SER A 198 13.16 0.76 1.41
C SER A 198 13.28 2.12 0.72
N LEU A 199 12.58 2.32 -0.40
CA LEU A 199 12.54 3.61 -1.10
C LEU A 199 11.89 4.71 -0.23
N ILE A 200 10.81 4.39 0.48
CA ILE A 200 10.17 5.29 1.45
C ILE A 200 11.15 5.65 2.57
N ALA A 201 11.87 4.67 3.13
CA ALA A 201 12.86 4.90 4.17
C ALA A 201 14.01 5.79 3.69
N VAL A 202 14.55 5.52 2.50
CA VAL A 202 15.57 6.35 1.86
C VAL A 202 15.05 7.77 1.66
N HIS A 203 13.82 7.95 1.20
CA HIS A 203 13.21 9.27 1.05
C HIS A 203 13.16 10.04 2.38
N MET A 204 12.69 9.39 3.45
CA MET A 204 12.57 10.00 4.78
C MET A 204 13.94 10.37 5.36
N VAL A 205 14.94 9.48 5.24
CA VAL A 205 16.32 9.72 5.71
C VAL A 205 17.00 10.82 4.90
N LEU A 206 16.83 10.85 3.57
CA LEU A 206 17.40 11.91 2.73
C LEU A 206 16.76 13.27 3.03
N ARG A 207 15.45 13.31 3.28
CA ARG A 207 14.76 14.54 3.70
C ARG A 207 15.30 15.10 5.02
N ARG A 208 15.88 14.29 5.90
CA ARG A 208 16.54 14.75 7.15
C ARG A 208 17.67 15.75 6.91
N ARG A 209 18.31 15.70 5.75
CA ARG A 209 19.41 16.60 5.40
C ARG A 209 18.93 17.95 4.84
N LEU A 210 17.62 18.14 4.65
CA LEU A 210 17.05 19.38 4.14
C LEU A 210 16.78 20.38 5.28
N PRO A 211 17.10 21.68 5.10
CA PRO A 211 16.73 22.73 6.04
C PRO A 211 15.22 22.78 6.27
N ASP A 212 14.78 23.08 7.50
CA ASP A 212 13.37 23.06 7.92
C ASP A 212 12.47 23.99 7.06
N PHE A 213 13.02 25.07 6.51
CA PHE A 213 12.33 25.98 5.58
C PHE A 213 11.84 25.27 4.30
N HIS A 214 12.63 24.34 3.74
CA HIS A 214 12.22 23.58 2.55
C HIS A 214 11.20 22.50 2.85
N ARG A 215 11.16 22.01 4.09
CA ARG A 215 10.15 21.04 4.57
C ARG A 215 8.79 21.69 4.83
N LEU A 216 8.76 22.91 5.35
CA LEU A 216 7.53 23.64 5.64
C LEU A 216 6.86 24.19 4.36
N GLU A 217 7.66 24.63 3.38
CA GLU A 217 7.14 25.21 2.13
C GLU A 217 6.98 24.19 0.98
N GLY A 218 7.58 23.01 1.08
CA GLY A 218 7.50 21.96 0.05
C GLY A 218 8.24 22.30 -1.25
N ARG A 219 9.10 23.32 -1.30
CA ARG A 219 9.81 23.67 -2.54
C ARG A 219 10.72 22.50 -2.98
N ALA A 220 10.65 22.15 -4.27
CA ALA A 220 11.54 21.15 -4.86
C ALA A 220 13.01 21.60 -4.71
N LEU A 221 13.90 20.65 -4.47
CA LEU A 221 15.35 20.87 -4.49
C LEU A 221 15.71 21.58 -5.80
N ALA A 222 16.14 22.84 -5.71
CA ALA A 222 16.81 23.46 -6.84
C ALA A 222 18.09 22.64 -7.10
N PRO A 223 18.35 22.21 -8.35
CA PRO A 223 19.64 21.63 -8.67
C PRO A 223 20.72 22.68 -8.39
N ALA A 224 21.77 22.25 -7.67
CA ALA A 224 22.96 23.06 -7.40
C ALA A 224 23.74 23.35 -8.69
#